data_AF-A0A7C1BQK3-F1
#
_entry.id   AF-A0A7C1BQK3-F1
#
_cell.length_a   1.000
_cell.length_b   1.000
_cell.length_c   1.000
_cell.angle_alpha   90.00
_cell.angle_beta   90.00
_cell.angle_gamma   90.00
#
_symmetry.space_group_name_H-M   'P 1'
#
loop_
_entity.id
_entity.type
_entity.pdbx_description
1 polymer ?
#
loop_
_entity_poly.entity_id
_entity_poly.type
_entity_poly.pdbx_seq_one_letter_code
_entity_poly.pdbx_strand_id
1 'polypeptide(L)'
;MRLQMLGVGKINISGIKNLSGFNMSPIVKVDKKGRVVLPKSVREKVKLSKGNYLKVKVEGKRIVMEPLESIADKYFGAFKIARWPEDLDTFMVEVIKRWWSVQDT
;
A
#
# COMPACT_ATOMS: atom_id res chain seq x y z
N MET A 1 4.06 -0.99 -58.09
CA MET A 1 2.84 -0.55 -57.38
C MET A 1 3.28 0.02 -56.03
N ARG A 2 3.13 1.34 -55.84
CA ARG A 2 3.74 2.11 -54.75
C ARG A 2 2.72 2.22 -53.61
N LEU A 3 2.91 1.52 -52.49
CA LEU A 3 2.10 1.71 -51.29
C LEU A 3 2.58 3.01 -50.60
N GLN A 4 1.69 4.00 -50.50
CA GLN A 4 1.91 5.18 -49.66
C GLN A 4 1.66 4.82 -48.19
N MET A 5 2.62 5.16 -47.31
CA MET A 5 2.42 5.12 -45.87
C MET A 5 1.51 6.27 -45.45
N LEU A 6 0.27 5.97 -45.05
CA LEU A 6 -0.62 6.93 -44.41
C LEU A 6 -0.22 7.08 -42.94
N GLY A 7 -0.21 8.34 -42.50
CA GLY A 7 0.48 8.84 -41.31
C GLY A 7 0.20 8.09 -40.00
N VAL A 8 1.26 7.98 -39.20
CA VAL A 8 1.18 7.55 -37.79
C VAL A 8 0.54 8.69 -37.00
N GLY A 9 -0.78 8.60 -36.79
CA GLY A 9 -1.51 9.49 -35.90
C GLY A 9 -1.01 9.34 -34.46
N LYS A 10 -0.65 10.45 -33.81
CA LYS A 10 -0.40 10.48 -32.36
C LYS A 10 -1.72 10.20 -31.63
N ILE A 11 -1.82 9.04 -30.99
CA ILE A 11 -2.99 8.69 -30.17
C ILE A 11 -2.81 9.36 -28.80
N ASN A 12 -3.69 10.31 -28.48
CA ASN A 12 -3.68 10.99 -27.19
C ASN A 12 -4.52 10.16 -26.19
N ILE A 13 -3.88 9.56 -25.19
CA ILE A 13 -4.47 8.51 -24.34
C ILE A 13 -5.10 9.06 -23.05
N SER A 14 -5.71 10.25 -23.10
CA SER A 14 -6.26 10.92 -21.91
C SER A 14 -7.51 10.24 -21.30
N GLY A 15 -7.98 9.12 -21.87
CA GLY A 15 -9.29 8.54 -21.54
C GLY A 15 -9.32 7.12 -20.95
N ILE A 16 -8.21 6.37 -20.89
CA ILE A 16 -8.26 4.96 -20.46
C ILE A 16 -8.07 4.87 -18.94
N LYS A 17 -9.09 5.27 -18.17
CA LYS A 17 -9.22 4.89 -16.77
C LYS A 17 -9.79 3.48 -16.71
N ASN A 18 -9.02 2.54 -16.15
CA ASN A 18 -9.39 1.16 -15.82
C ASN A 18 -9.35 0.13 -16.97
N LEU A 19 -8.14 -0.31 -17.31
CA LEU A 19 -7.91 -1.67 -17.82
C LEU A 19 -7.46 -2.54 -16.64
N SER A 20 -8.41 -3.27 -16.05
CA SER A 20 -8.19 -4.22 -14.95
C SER A 20 -7.32 -5.43 -15.34
N GLY A 21 -6.88 -5.54 -16.59
CA GLY A 21 -6.06 -6.64 -17.10
C GLY A 21 -4.63 -6.29 -17.56
N PHE A 22 -4.18 -5.04 -17.44
CA PHE A 22 -2.82 -4.68 -17.90
C PHE A 22 -1.77 -4.90 -16.80
N ASN A 23 -0.89 -5.88 -17.00
CA ASN A 23 0.32 -6.03 -16.17
C ASN A 23 1.24 -4.85 -16.44
N MET A 24 1.44 -4.01 -15.42
CA MET A 24 2.23 -2.78 -15.54
C MET A 24 3.63 -3.03 -14.98
N SER A 25 4.63 -3.04 -15.86
CA SER A 25 6.03 -3.33 -15.54
C SER A 25 6.96 -2.19 -15.99
N PRO A 26 6.92 -1.02 -15.34
CA PRO A 26 7.80 0.09 -15.69
C PRO A 26 9.26 -0.27 -15.35
N ILE A 27 10.17 0.02 -16.27
CA ILE A 27 11.61 -0.07 -16.02
C ILE A 27 12.02 1.21 -15.27
N VAL A 28 12.63 1.03 -14.10
CA VAL A 28 13.08 2.12 -13.24
C VAL A 28 14.56 1.96 -12.93
N LYS A 29 15.28 3.07 -12.88
CA LYS A 29 16.70 3.09 -12.55
C LYS A 29 16.89 3.14 -11.04
N VAL A 30 17.80 2.33 -10.51
CA VAL A 30 18.25 2.40 -9.13
C VAL A 30 19.20 3.59 -8.99
N ASP A 31 18.98 4.43 -7.98
CA ASP A 31 19.86 5.56 -7.74
C ASP A 31 21.16 5.15 -7.02
N LYS A 32 22.06 6.13 -6.80
CA LYS A 32 23.36 5.88 -6.14
C LYS A 32 23.25 5.32 -4.71
N LYS A 33 22.09 5.49 -4.05
CA LYS A 33 21.83 5.03 -2.68
C LYS A 33 21.05 3.71 -2.66
N GLY A 34 20.85 3.07 -3.81
CA GLY A 34 20.09 1.83 -3.91
C GLY A 34 18.57 2.01 -3.88
N ARG A 35 18.06 3.24 -4.00
CA ARG A 35 16.61 3.51 -3.93
C ARG A 35 15.96 3.34 -5.29
N VAL A 36 14.72 2.88 -5.26
CA VAL A 36 13.84 2.81 -6.44
C VAL A 36 12.68 3.77 -6.24
N VAL A 37 12.49 4.69 -7.18
CA VAL A 37 11.32 5.58 -7.17
C VAL A 37 10.13 4.83 -7.77
N LEU A 38 9.09 4.63 -6.97
CA LEU A 38 7.83 4.07 -7.45
C LEU A 38 7.07 5.12 -8.27
N PRO A 39 6.85 4.88 -9.59
CA PRO A 39 6.06 5.78 -10.42
C PRO A 39 4.65 5.97 -9.85
N LYS A 40 4.04 7.14 -10.11
CA LYS A 40 2.69 7.48 -9.63
C LYS A 40 1.67 6.39 -9.95
N SER A 41 1.72 5.85 -11.17
CA SER A 41 0.83 4.79 -11.62
C SER A 41 0.94 3.51 -10.77
N VAL A 42 2.16 3.11 -10.37
CA VAL A 42 2.36 1.94 -9.51
C VAL A 42 1.77 2.21 -8.13
N ARG A 43 2.08 3.38 -7.55
CA ARG A 43 1.58 3.79 -6.22
C ARG A 43 0.05 3.76 -6.16
N GLU A 44 -0.63 4.32 -7.15
CA GLU A 44 -2.08 4.35 -7.21
C GLU A 44 -2.68 2.94 -7.32
N LYS A 45 -2.08 2.06 -8.12
CA LYS A 45 -2.58 0.70 -8.33
C LYS A 45 -2.51 -0.16 -7.07
N VAL A 46 -1.50 0.06 -6.22
CA VAL A 46 -1.35 -0.62 -4.92
C VAL A 46 -1.80 0.23 -3.73
N LYS A 47 -2.55 1.33 -3.98
CA LYS A 47 -3.09 2.24 -2.95
C LYS A 47 -2.04 2.76 -1.95
N LEU A 48 -0.80 2.96 -2.39
CA LEU A 48 0.27 3.49 -1.55
C LEU A 48 0.26 5.02 -1.52
N SER A 49 0.26 5.55 -0.30
CA SER A 49 0.36 6.97 0.03
C SER A 49 1.63 7.26 0.83
N LYS A 50 1.96 8.55 0.98
CA LYS A 50 3.08 8.99 1.82
C LYS A 50 2.88 8.48 3.25
N GLY A 51 3.92 7.88 3.82
CA GLY A 51 3.90 7.33 5.18
C GLY A 51 3.42 5.87 5.27
N ASN A 52 2.91 5.26 4.19
CA ASN A 52 2.65 3.82 4.20
C ASN A 52 3.96 3.03 4.18
N TYR A 53 3.94 1.88 4.86
CA TYR A 53 5.04 0.93 4.88
C TYR A 53 4.84 -0.16 3.82
N LEU A 54 5.95 -0.68 3.34
CA LEU A 54 6.00 -1.83 2.43
C LEU A 54 6.77 -2.95 3.13
N LYS A 55 6.20 -4.16 3.14
CA LYS A 55 6.93 -5.38 3.42
C LYS A 55 7.73 -5.76 2.19
N VAL A 56 9.05 -5.88 2.34
CA VAL A 56 9.94 -6.29 1.25
C VAL A 56 10.39 -7.73 1.52
N LYS A 57 10.16 -8.63 0.56
CA LYS A 57 10.62 -10.02 0.59
C LYS A 57 11.54 -10.29 -0.59
N VAL A 58 12.49 -11.20 -0.41
CA VAL A 58 13.33 -11.71 -1.50
C VAL A 58 12.91 -13.15 -1.77
N GLU A 59 12.46 -13.41 -2.99
CA GLU A 59 12.05 -14.73 -3.47
C GLU A 59 12.97 -15.15 -4.62
N GLY A 60 14.03 -15.89 -4.28
CA GLY A 60 15.09 -16.27 -5.23
C GLY A 60 15.79 -15.03 -5.80
N LYS A 61 15.53 -14.73 -7.08
CA LYS A 61 16.08 -13.56 -7.79
C LYS A 61 15.07 -12.41 -7.93
N ARG A 62 13.96 -12.45 -7.20
CA ARG A 62 12.87 -11.46 -7.28
C ARG A 62 12.72 -10.73 -5.94
N ILE A 63 12.39 -9.45 -6.02
CA ILE A 63 11.96 -8.65 -4.86
C ILE A 63 10.45 -8.51 -4.96
N VAL A 64 9.74 -8.94 -3.91
CA VAL A 64 8.28 -8.78 -3.78
C VAL A 64 8.03 -7.71 -2.73
N MET A 65 7.22 -6.71 -3.06
CA MET A 65 6.84 -5.61 -2.16
C MET A 65 5.33 -5.61 -1.96
N GLU A 66 4.91 -5.71 -0.70
CA GLU A 66 3.49 -5.75 -0.30
C GLU A 66 3.18 -4.56 0.60
N PRO A 67 2.16 -3.74 0.33
CA PRO A 67 1.71 -2.71 1.26
C PRO A 67 1.34 -3.33 2.61
N LEU A 68 1.82 -2.72 3.70
CA LEU A 68 1.34 -3.06 5.03
C LEU A 68 0.11 -2.23 5.34
N GLU A 69 -1.01 -2.90 5.58
CA GLU A 69 -2.19 -2.26 6.15
C GLU A 69 -1.87 -1.80 7.57
N SER A 70 -2.22 -0.56 7.88
CA SER A 70 -2.16 -0.06 9.24
C SER A 70 -3.23 -0.77 10.06
N ILE A 71 -2.81 -1.36 11.19
CA ILE A 71 -3.74 -1.93 12.17
C ILE A 71 -4.69 -0.84 12.66
N ALA A 72 -4.19 0.39 12.86
CA ALA A 72 -5.03 1.52 13.23
C ALA A 72 -6.10 1.80 12.17
N ASP A 73 -5.75 1.85 10.88
CA ASP A 73 -6.73 2.09 9.81
C ASP A 73 -7.76 0.94 9.70
N LYS A 74 -7.34 -0.30 9.95
CA LYS A 74 -8.23 -1.48 9.94
C LYS A 74 -9.29 -1.43 11.04
N TYR A 75 -8.95 -0.90 12.21
CA TYR A 75 -9.83 -0.88 13.38
C TYR A 75 -10.39 0.52 13.69
N PHE A 76 -10.01 1.54 12.93
CA PHE A 76 -10.51 2.90 13.09
C PHE A 76 -12.03 2.93 12.89
N GLY A 77 -12.77 3.25 13.95
CA GLY A 77 -14.24 3.28 13.92
C GLY A 77 -14.93 1.92 13.90
N ALA A 78 -14.17 0.80 13.95
CA ALA A 78 -14.75 -0.54 14.05
C ALA A 78 -15.44 -0.77 15.40
N PHE A 79 -15.03 -0.04 16.45
CA PHE A 79 -15.58 -0.13 17.79
C PHE A 79 -16.45 1.10 18.10
N LYS A 80 -17.75 0.89 18.30
CA LYS A 80 -18.65 1.89 18.90
C LYS A 80 -18.53 1.79 20.41
N ILE A 81 -17.83 2.73 21.02
CA ILE A 81 -17.67 2.78 22.48
C ILE A 81 -18.95 3.36 23.07
N ALA A 82 -19.73 2.52 23.77
CA ALA A 82 -21.01 2.91 24.37
C ALA A 82 -20.85 3.90 25.53
N ARG A 83 -19.74 3.80 26.27
CA ARG A 83 -19.38 4.74 27.34
C ARG A 83 -17.87 4.82 27.42
N TRP A 84 -17.34 6.03 27.32
CA TRP A 84 -15.94 6.30 27.58
C TRP A 84 -15.70 6.34 29.09
N PRO A 85 -14.64 5.67 29.62
CA PRO A 85 -14.22 5.89 30.99
C PRO A 85 -13.74 7.34 31.15
N GLU A 86 -13.96 7.92 32.33
CA GLU A 86 -13.54 9.28 32.65
C GLU A 86 -12.00 9.41 32.70
N ASP A 87 -11.32 8.34 33.08
CA ASP A 87 -9.85 8.21 33.08
C ASP A 87 -9.45 7.02 32.20
N LEU A 88 -8.91 7.32 31.02
CA LEU A 88 -8.47 6.32 30.06
C LEU A 88 -7.17 5.64 30.48
N ASP A 89 -6.26 6.40 31.08
CA ASP A 89 -4.92 5.94 31.45
C ASP A 89 -5.01 4.84 32.51
N THR A 90 -5.78 5.09 33.58
CA THR A 90 -6.00 4.10 34.65
C THR A 90 -6.69 2.85 34.11
N PHE A 91 -7.73 3.01 33.28
CA PHE A 91 -8.46 1.90 32.67
C PHE A 91 -7.55 1.00 31.83
N MET A 92 -6.70 1.58 30.99
CA MET A 92 -5.80 0.80 30.11
C MET A 92 -4.78 -0.01 30.93
N VAL A 93 -4.24 0.56 32.01
CA VAL A 93 -3.31 -0.14 32.90
C VAL A 93 -3.96 -1.35 33.57
N GLU A 94 -5.21 -1.22 34.04
CA GLU A 94 -5.95 -2.32 34.67
C GLU A 94 -6.26 -3.45 33.68
N VAL A 95 -6.70 -3.12 32.47
CA VAL A 95 -6.98 -4.10 31.41
C VAL A 95 -5.74 -4.89 31.07
N ILE A 96 -4.61 -4.21 30.88
CA ILE A 96 -3.34 -4.85 30.57
C ILE A 96 -2.92 -5.77 31.73
N LYS A 97 -2.91 -5.29 32.98
CA LYS A 97 -2.57 -6.13 34.14
C LYS A 97 -3.39 -7.43 34.17
N ARG A 98 -4.70 -7.34 33.95
CA ARG A 98 -5.60 -8.49 33.95
C ARG A 98 -5.29 -9.49 32.83
N TRP A 99 -4.99 -9.03 31.62
CA TRP A 99 -4.65 -9.92 30.51
C TRP A 99 -3.32 -10.65 30.71
N TRP A 100 -2.32 -10.00 31.28
CA TRP A 100 -1.05 -10.63 31.57
C TRP A 100 -1.16 -11.69 32.67
N SER A 101 -2.01 -11.47 33.68
CA SER A 101 -2.25 -12.48 34.73
C SER A 101 -3.04 -13.71 34.26
N VAL A 102 -3.76 -13.64 33.14
CA VAL A 102 -4.52 -14.77 32.59
C VAL A 102 -3.64 -15.73 31.75
N GLN A 103 -2.46 -15.29 31.32
CA GLN A 103 -1.53 -16.10 30.52
C GLN A 103 -0.60 -16.99 31.39
N ASP A 104 -0.59 -16.79 32.71
CA ASP A 104 0.28 -17.49 33.68
C ASP A 104 -0.41 -18.70 34.36
N THR A 105 -1.58 -19.15 33.88
CA THR A 105 -2.29 -20.36 34.35
C THR A 105 -2.65 -21.27 33.17
#